data_AF-A0A3A8UGE7-F1
#
_entry.id   AF-A0A3A8UGE7-F1
#
_cell.length_a   1.000
_cell.length_b   1.000
_cell.length_c   1.000
_cell.angle_alpha   90.00
_cell.angle_beta   90.00
_cell.angle_gamma   90.00
#
_symmetry.space_group_name_H-M   'P 1'
#
loop_
_entity.id
_entity.type
_entity.pdbx_description
1 polymer ?
#
loop_
_entity_poly.entity_id
_entity_poly.type
_entity_poly.pdbx_seq_one_letter_code
_entity_poly.pdbx_strand_id
1 'polypeptide(L)'
;MEQIGIANLSAYLRKMAVDGYIIHLDMSEVQELVRLLRICSNNLNQYARRANETGSIYAADVEDLRGRLDGLWDGMEKLLRGFANIP
;
A
#
# COMPACT_ATOMS: atom_id res chain seq x y z
N MET A 1 -24.26 9.10 3.04
CA MET A 1 -23.33 9.89 3.88
C MET A 1 -22.12 9.09 4.32
N GLU A 2 -22.28 7.82 4.74
CA GLU A 2 -21.15 6.95 5.11
C GLU A 2 -20.19 6.66 3.95
N GLN A 3 -20.70 6.49 2.72
CA GLN A 3 -19.89 6.26 1.51
C GLN A 3 -18.98 7.42 1.11
N ILE A 4 -19.01 8.55 1.82
CA ILE A 4 -18.23 9.75 1.50
C ILE A 4 -17.29 10.12 2.67
N GLY A 5 -17.31 9.34 3.76
CA GLY A 5 -16.56 9.64 4.98
C GLY A 5 -17.01 10.92 5.70
N ILE A 6 -18.17 11.48 5.35
CA ILE A 6 -18.64 12.76 5.89
C ILE A 6 -19.60 12.50 7.05
N ALA A 7 -19.13 12.83 8.25
CA ALA A 7 -19.83 12.55 9.51
C ALA A 7 -21.09 13.41 9.76
N ASN A 8 -21.27 14.52 9.04
CA ASN A 8 -22.44 15.38 9.21
C ASN A 8 -22.89 16.10 7.92
N LEU A 9 -24.19 16.36 7.81
CA LEU A 9 -24.82 17.01 6.65
C LEU A 9 -24.25 18.40 6.36
N SER A 10 -23.92 19.17 7.40
CA SER A 10 -23.39 20.53 7.26
C SER A 10 -21.99 20.55 6.61
N ALA A 11 -21.15 19.55 6.90
CA ALA A 11 -19.85 19.37 6.29
C ALA A 11 -20.00 18.93 4.83
N TYR A 12 -20.98 18.08 4.52
CA TYR A 12 -21.30 17.69 3.15
C TYR A 12 -21.70 18.90 2.30
N LEU A 13 -22.63 19.72 2.80
CA LEU A 13 -23.12 20.89 2.08
C LEU A 13 -22.02 21.93 1.85
N ARG A 14 -21.15 22.17 2.84
CA ARG A 14 -20.00 23.07 2.67
C ARG A 14 -19.00 22.53 1.66
N LYS A 15 -18.71 21.22 1.70
CA LYS A 15 -17.79 20.56 0.77
C LYS A 15 -18.32 20.62 -0.66
N MET A 16 -19.61 20.35 -0.88
CA MET A 16 -20.28 20.48 -2.17
C MET A 16 -20.31 21.93 -2.68
N ALA A 17 -20.55 22.91 -1.81
CA ALA A 17 -20.61 24.32 -2.20
C ALA A 17 -19.26 24.88 -2.66
N VAL A 18 -18.14 24.32 -2.16
CA VAL A 18 -16.78 24.74 -2.52
C VAL A 18 -16.24 23.93 -3.70
N ASP A 19 -16.36 22.60 -3.65
CA ASP A 19 -15.70 21.70 -4.60
C ASP A 19 -16.59 21.42 -5.84
N GLY A 20 -17.91 21.68 -5.77
CA GLY A 20 -18.88 21.47 -6.85
C GLY A 20 -19.26 20.01 -7.10
N TYR A 21 -18.33 19.07 -6.89
CA TYR A 21 -18.53 17.63 -6.95
C TYR A 21 -17.65 16.91 -5.91
N ILE A 22 -18.15 15.81 -5.35
CA ILE A 22 -17.38 14.96 -4.44
C ILE A 22 -17.25 13.58 -5.07
N ILE A 23 -16.01 13.20 -5.40
CA ILE A 23 -15.67 11.86 -5.91
C ILE A 23 -15.10 11.06 -4.75
N HIS A 24 -15.72 9.92 -4.46
CA HIS A 24 -15.17 8.95 -3.52
C HIS A 24 -14.42 7.88 -4.30
N LEU A 25 -13.08 7.91 -4.21
CA LEU A 25 -12.23 6.86 -4.73
C LEU A 25 -11.96 5.84 -3.63
N ASP A 26 -12.31 4.59 -3.90
CA ASP A 26 -11.87 3.47 -3.07
C ASP A 26 -10.40 3.18 -3.36
N MET A 27 -9.55 3.39 -2.34
CA MET A 27 -8.10 3.17 -2.41
C MET A 27 -7.68 1.94 -1.59
N SER A 28 -8.61 1.06 -1.23
CA SER A 28 -8.34 -0.12 -0.39
C SER A 28 -7.24 -1.01 -0.96
N GLU A 29 -7.19 -1.20 -2.28
CA GLU A 29 -6.14 -1.99 -2.94
C GLU A 29 -4.75 -1.35 -2.78
N VAL A 30 -4.66 -0.03 -2.89
CA VAL A 30 -3.41 0.72 -2.69
C VAL A 30 -2.97 0.63 -1.23
N GLN A 31 -3.92 0.70 -0.29
CA GLN A 31 -3.62 0.53 1.14
C GLN A 31 -3.07 -0.86 1.46
N GLU A 32 -3.60 -1.92 0.83
CA GLU A 32 -3.10 -3.27 1.00
C GLU A 32 -1.68 -3.44 0.42
N LEU A 33 -1.40 -2.84 -0.72
CA LEU A 33 -0.05 -2.81 -1.30
C LEU A 33 0.95 -2.13 -0.34
N VAL A 34 0.60 -0.98 0.23
CA VAL A 34 1.43 -0.27 1.21
C VAL A 34 1.65 -1.11 2.46
N ARG A 35 0.63 -1.86 2.91
CA ARG A 35 0.76 -2.78 4.05
C ARG A 35 1.77 -3.88 3.77
N LEU A 36 1.70 -4.52 2.60
CA LEU A 36 2.64 -5.57 2.18
C LEU A 36 4.07 -5.02 2.04
N LEU A 37 4.21 -3.81 1.49
CA LEU A 37 5.52 -3.13 1.37
C LEU A 37 6.14 -2.87 2.74
N ARG A 38 5.34 -2.40 3.70
CA ARG A 38 5.82 -2.19 5.07
C ARG A 38 6.31 -3.48 5.71
N ILE A 39 5.62 -4.60 5.48
CA ILE A 39 6.05 -5.91 5.98
C ILE A 39 7.39 -6.31 5.36
N CYS A 40 7.53 -6.19 4.03
CA CYS A 40 8.78 -6.50 3.34
C CYS A 40 9.95 -5.63 3.83
N SER A 41 9.72 -4.32 3.97
CA SER A 41 10.72 -3.38 4.44
C SER A 41 11.16 -3.65 5.89
N ASN A 42 10.22 -4.05 6.76
CA ASN A 42 10.54 -4.43 8.13
C ASN A 42 11.38 -5.71 8.20
N ASN A 43 11.08 -6.70 7.35
CA ASN A 43 11.86 -7.93 7.28
C ASN A 43 13.27 -7.65 6.74
N LEU A 44 13.40 -6.84 5.69
CA LEU A 44 14.70 -6.39 5.18
C LEU A 44 15.53 -5.72 6.29
N ASN A 45 14.90 -4.85 7.09
CA ASN A 45 15.60 -4.18 8.18
C ASN A 45 16.05 -5.16 9.29
N GLN A 46 15.27 -6.21 9.56
CA GLN A 46 15.69 -7.28 10.46
C GLN A 46 16.90 -8.04 9.92
N TYR A 47 16.90 -8.40 8.64
CA TYR A 47 18.06 -9.06 8.02
C TYR A 47 19.30 -8.16 8.03
N ALA A 48 19.14 -6.87 7.76
CA ALA A 48 20.24 -5.90 7.83
C ALA A 48 20.82 -5.78 9.24
N ARG A 49 19.98 -5.74 10.29
CA ARG A 49 20.46 -5.77 11.68
C ARG A 49 21.22 -7.05 11.98
N ARG A 50 20.64 -8.19 11.63
CA ARG A 50 21.25 -9.50 11.88
C ARG A 50 22.59 -9.63 11.16
N ALA A 51 22.67 -9.17 9.92
CA ALA A 51 23.92 -9.08 9.17
C ALA A 51 24.99 -8.24 9.89
N ASN A 52 24.60 -7.06 10.38
CA ASN A 52 25.49 -6.16 11.11
C ASN A 52 25.94 -6.73 12.47
N GLU A 53 25.09 -7.53 13.12
CA GLU A 53 25.37 -8.14 14.42
C GLU A 53 26.24 -9.40 14.32
N THR A 54 25.96 -10.32 13.38
CA THR A 54 26.69 -11.58 13.22
C THR A 54 27.78 -11.56 12.15
N GLY A 55 27.88 -10.50 11.34
CA GLY A 55 28.83 -10.40 10.23
C GLY A 55 28.59 -11.41 9.10
N SER A 56 27.46 -12.14 9.14
CA SER A 56 27.10 -13.19 8.19
C SER A 56 25.60 -13.13 7.90
N ILE A 57 25.24 -13.29 6.63
CA ILE A 57 23.87 -13.39 6.14
C ILE A 57 23.68 -14.79 5.59
N TYR A 58 22.62 -15.49 6.01
CA TYR A 58 22.27 -16.77 5.42
C TYR A 58 21.63 -16.55 4.04
N ALA A 59 22.10 -17.29 3.02
CA ALA A 59 21.54 -17.22 1.68
C ALA A 59 20.02 -17.51 1.65
N ALA A 60 19.54 -18.36 2.56
CA ALA A 60 18.12 -18.67 2.72
C ALA A 60 17.28 -17.44 3.12
N ASP A 61 17.81 -16.54 3.95
CA ASP A 61 17.12 -15.31 4.37
C ASP A 61 16.97 -14.33 3.20
N VAL A 62 17.99 -14.27 2.33
CA VAL A 62 17.98 -13.43 1.13
C VAL A 62 17.00 -13.96 0.09
N GLU A 63 16.94 -15.28 -0.11
CA GLU A 63 15.99 -15.91 -1.02
C GLU A 63 14.53 -15.77 -0.54
N ASP A 64 14.24 -15.88 0.78
CA ASP A 64 12.89 -15.59 1.30
C ASP A 64 12.50 -14.13 1.06
N LEU A 65 13.42 -13.18 1.27
CA LEU A 65 13.15 -11.77 0.99
C LEU A 65 12.86 -11.53 -0.50
N ARG A 66 13.64 -12.17 -1.38
CA ARG A 66 13.48 -12.06 -2.84
C ARG A 66 12.10 -12.56 -3.28
N GLY A 67 11.67 -13.73 -2.80
CA GLY A 67 10.34 -14.27 -3.12
C GLY A 67 9.20 -13.36 -2.67
N ARG A 68 9.33 -12.69 -1.51
CA ARG A 68 8.32 -11.73 -1.03
C ARG A 68 8.28 -10.45 -1.86
N LEU A 69 9.45 -9.95 -2.29
CA LEU A 69 9.55 -8.79 -3.18
C LEU A 69 8.95 -9.08 -4.56
N ASP A 70 9.19 -10.28 -5.11
CA ASP A 70 8.59 -10.69 -6.38
C ASP A 70 7.05 -10.75 -6.31
N GLY A 71 6.49 -11.29 -5.22
CA GLY A 71 5.05 -11.26 -4.99
C GLY A 71 4.48 -9.84 -4.85
N LEU A 72 5.26 -8.91 -4.28
CA LEU A 72 4.86 -7.51 -4.17
C LEU A 72 4.84 -6.80 -5.53
N TRP A 73 5.81 -7.11 -6.41
CA TRP A 73 5.84 -6.62 -7.78
C TRP A 73 4.64 -7.10 -8.60
N ASP A 74 4.27 -8.38 -8.47
CA ASP A 74 3.10 -8.93 -9.16
C ASP A 74 1.79 -8.25 -8.71
N GLY A 75 1.68 -7.95 -7.41
CA GLY A 75 0.57 -7.15 -6.86
C GLY A 75 0.53 -5.73 -7.41
N MET A 76 1.69 -5.08 -7.53
CA MET A 76 1.76 -3.72 -8.08
C MET A 76 1.43 -3.68 -9.58
N GLU A 77 1.87 -4.67 -10.36
CA GLU A 77 1.54 -4.76 -11.78
C GLU A 77 0.02 -4.90 -12.00
N LYS A 78 -0.63 -5.78 -11.22
CA LYS A 78 -2.09 -5.96 -11.27
C LYS A 78 -2.84 -4.67 -10.96
N LEU A 79 -2.41 -3.97 -9.91
CA LEU A 79 -3.00 -2.70 -9.49
C LEU A 79 -2.83 -1.62 -10.57
N LEU A 80 -1.63 -1.46 -11.13
CA LEU A 80 -1.36 -0.50 -12.21
C LEU A 80 -2.18 -0.79 -13.48
N ARG A 81 -2.35 -2.07 -13.84
CA ARG A 81 -3.23 -2.49 -14.94
C ARG A 81 -4.70 -2.20 -14.64
N GLY A 82 -5.12 -2.36 -13.39
CA GLY A 82 -6.46 -1.98 -12.92
C GLY A 82 -6.72 -0.49 -13.11
N PHE A 83 -5.81 0.37 -12.66
CA PHE A 83 -5.88 1.82 -12.85
C PHE A 83 -5.82 2.26 -14.31
N ALA A 84 -4.99 1.61 -15.14
CA ALA A 84 -4.86 1.94 -16.56
C ALA A 84 -6.14 1.63 -17.39
N ASN A 85 -7.04 0.80 -16.86
CA ASN A 85 -8.32 0.47 -17.47
C ASN A 85 -9.49 1.31 -16.95
N ILE A 86 -9.23 2.30 -16.08
CA ILE A 86 -10.25 3.27 -15.66
C ILE A 86 -10.37 4.33 -16.77
N PRO A 87 -11.56 4.52 -17.39
CA PRO A 87 -11.76 5.47 -18.49
C PRO A 87 -11.65 6.94 -18.08
#